data_AF-A0A7W1IPL7-F1
#
_entry.id   AF-A0A7W1IPL7-F1
#
_cell.length_a   1.000
_cell.length_b   1.000
_cell.length_c   1.000
_cell.angle_alpha   90.00
_cell.angle_beta   90.00
_cell.angle_gamma   90.00
#
_symmetry.space_group_name_H-M   'P 1'
#
loop_
_entity.id
_entity.type
_entity.pdbx_description
1 polymer ?
#
loop_
_entity_poly.entity_id
_entity_poly.type
_entity_poly.pdbx_seq_one_letter_code
_entity_poly.pdbx_strand_id
1 'polypeptide(L)'
;MANECEVKGWYVAQSRGILNVVNGILINYADNCEDTKANDEIVNEEEKLTSIIESKRSFNVFPNPNNGNMTMNYDLGKDSDANMILYDVTGKLINTYNLQNTIGAIEINEAQLHNGIYFYYILINGVRVNSNKIVIIK
;
A
#
# COMPACT_ATOMS: atom_id res chain seq x y z
N MET A 1 -2.69 -33.20 -4.50
CA MET A 1 -2.76 -33.11 -5.97
C MET A 1 -3.17 -31.69 -6.30
N ALA A 2 -2.17 -30.83 -6.48
CA ALA A 2 -2.22 -29.47 -7.02
C ALA A 2 -0.75 -29.04 -7.21
N ASN A 3 0.00 -29.95 -7.81
CA ASN A 3 1.32 -29.78 -8.34
C ASN A 3 1.14 -29.34 -9.79
N GLU A 4 0.68 -28.10 -9.97
CA GLU A 4 0.51 -27.48 -11.29
C GLU A 4 1.54 -26.36 -11.42
N CYS A 5 2.79 -26.76 -11.69
CA CYS A 5 3.71 -25.92 -12.45
C CYS A 5 3.38 -26.12 -13.94
N GLU A 6 2.31 -25.48 -14.40
CA GLU A 6 2.02 -25.29 -15.82
C GLU A 6 2.22 -23.80 -16.15
N VAL A 7 3.45 -23.49 -16.59
CA VAL A 7 3.84 -22.36 -17.43
C VAL A 7 3.29 -20.99 -16.99
N LYS A 8 4.17 -20.17 -16.37
CA LYS A 8 3.94 -18.78 -15.91
C LYS A 8 2.88 -18.02 -16.72
N GLY A 9 1.62 -18.11 -16.31
CA GLY A 9 0.55 -17.27 -16.84
C GLY A 9 0.75 -15.84 -16.34
N TRP A 10 0.57 -14.85 -17.22
CA TRP A 10 0.58 -13.42 -16.85
C TRP A 10 -0.35 -13.12 -15.67
N TYR A 11 -1.41 -13.91 -15.51
CA TYR A 11 -2.34 -13.88 -14.39
C TYR A 11 -1.66 -14.09 -13.03
N VAL A 12 -0.74 -15.04 -12.90
CA VAL A 12 -0.07 -15.33 -11.60
C VAL A 12 0.82 -14.15 -11.20
N ALA A 13 1.58 -13.60 -12.15
CA ALA A 13 2.40 -12.41 -11.92
C ALA A 13 1.53 -11.20 -11.59
N GLN A 14 0.41 -11.01 -12.30
CA GLN A 14 -0.54 -9.94 -12.03
C GLN A 14 -1.17 -10.07 -10.65
N SER A 15 -1.62 -11.27 -10.25
CA SER A 15 -2.18 -11.52 -8.92
C SER A 15 -1.15 -11.30 -7.81
N ARG A 16 0.10 -11.75 -7.98
CA ARG A 16 1.20 -11.48 -7.04
C ARG A 16 1.47 -9.97 -6.92
N GLY A 17 1.46 -9.25 -8.04
CA GLY A 17 1.58 -7.80 -8.07
C GLY A 17 0.47 -7.10 -7.30
N ILE A 18 -0.78 -7.52 -7.50
CA ILE A 18 -1.93 -7.01 -6.75
C ILE A 18 -1.78 -7.30 -5.25
N LEU A 19 -1.38 -8.51 -4.87
CA LEU A 19 -1.26 -8.89 -3.46
C LEU A 19 -0.17 -8.07 -2.74
N ASN A 20 0.96 -7.80 -3.41
CA ASN A 20 2.00 -6.92 -2.89
C ASN A 20 1.52 -5.47 -2.74
N VAL A 21 0.69 -4.99 -3.69
CA VAL A 21 0.09 -3.64 -3.60
C VAL A 21 -0.90 -3.54 -2.45
N VAL A 22 -1.75 -4.56 -2.25
CA VAL A 22 -2.78 -4.59 -1.20
C VAL A 22 -2.17 -4.71 0.19
N ASN A 23 -1.15 -5.56 0.35
CA ASN A 23 -0.56 -5.81 1.66
C ASN A 23 0.54 -4.80 2.03
N GLY A 24 1.02 -3.99 1.08
CA GLY A 24 2.12 -3.04 1.31
C GLY A 24 3.45 -3.72 1.66
N ILE A 25 3.55 -5.03 1.47
CA ILE A 25 4.71 -5.87 1.76
C ILE A 25 5.09 -6.57 0.45
N LEU A 26 6.38 -6.57 0.12
CA LEU A 26 6.94 -7.40 -0.96
C LEU A 26 6.98 -8.85 -0.49
N ILE A 27 5.95 -9.62 -0.83
CA ILE A 27 5.95 -11.06 -0.58
C ILE A 27 6.76 -11.72 -1.70
N ASN A 28 7.93 -12.27 -1.33
CA ASN A 28 8.69 -13.14 -2.21
C ASN A 28 8.03 -14.52 -2.21
N TYR A 29 7.40 -14.87 -3.32
CA TYR A 29 6.86 -16.21 -3.52
C TYR A 29 8.01 -17.10 -3.96
N ALA A 30 8.30 -18.16 -3.20
CA ALA A 30 9.28 -19.16 -3.61
C ALA A 30 8.85 -19.75 -4.97
N ASP A 31 9.70 -19.61 -5.99
CA ASP A 31 9.48 -20.22 -7.30
C ASP A 31 9.93 -21.70 -7.18
N ASN A 32 9.06 -22.53 -6.62
CA ASN A 32 9.23 -23.97 -6.48
C ASN A 32 9.00 -24.75 -7.80
N CYS A 33 9.15 -24.06 -8.95
CA CYS A 33 9.04 -24.65 -10.28
C CYS A 33 10.40 -24.86 -10.97
N GLU A 34 11.51 -24.44 -10.35
CA GLU A 34 12.85 -24.77 -10.83
C GLU A 34 13.40 -25.94 -10.00
N ASP A 35 13.39 -27.13 -10.59
CA ASP A 35 14.18 -28.28 -10.12
C ASP A 35 15.68 -27.96 -10.30
N THR A 36 16.21 -27.06 -9.50
CA THR A 36 17.64 -27.01 -9.20
C THR A 36 17.82 -27.51 -7.79
N LYS A 37 18.11 -28.81 -7.68
CA LYS A 37 18.85 -29.34 -6.54
C LYS A 37 20.20 -28.64 -6.48
N ALA A 38 20.33 -27.60 -5.67
CA ALA A 38 21.59 -27.17 -5.07
C ALA A 38 21.32 -26.13 -3.97
N ASN A 39 21.43 -26.63 -2.74
CA ASN A 39 21.73 -25.93 -1.50
C ASN A 39 20.62 -25.07 -0.89
N ASP A 40 19.94 -25.69 0.06
CA ASP A 40 19.50 -25.04 1.30
C ASP A 40 20.68 -24.27 1.91
N GLU A 41 20.86 -23.01 1.53
CA GLU A 41 21.37 -22.04 2.48
C GLU A 41 20.15 -21.42 3.16
N ILE A 42 19.88 -21.96 4.35
CA ILE A 42 19.23 -21.20 5.41
C ILE A 42 20.11 -19.97 5.62
N VAL A 43 19.86 -18.89 4.86
CA VAL A 43 20.29 -17.57 5.27
C VAL A 43 19.36 -17.23 6.42
N ASN A 44 19.80 -17.60 7.63
CA ASN A 44 19.40 -16.92 8.84
C ASN A 44 19.87 -15.48 8.66
N GLU A 45 19.08 -14.67 7.97
CA GLU A 45 19.07 -13.25 8.24
C GLU A 45 18.46 -13.17 9.62
N GLU A 46 19.32 -13.21 10.64
CA GLU A 46 18.99 -12.59 11.91
C GLU A 46 18.51 -11.20 11.54
N GLU A 47 17.20 -10.98 11.63
CA GLU A 47 16.64 -9.64 11.69
C GLU A 47 17.34 -8.99 12.87
N LYS A 48 18.46 -8.31 12.58
CA LYS A 48 19.05 -7.37 13.48
C LYS A 48 18.03 -6.25 13.54
N LEU A 49 17.09 -6.40 14.47
CA LEU A 49 16.17 -5.37 14.91
C LEU A 49 17.02 -4.31 15.61
N THR A 50 17.80 -3.56 14.83
CA THR A 50 18.09 -2.19 15.17
C THR A 50 16.74 -1.51 15.18
N SER A 51 16.17 -1.36 16.37
CA SER A 51 15.13 -0.40 16.64
C SER A 51 15.70 0.99 16.33
N ILE A 52 15.81 1.31 15.05
CA ILE A 52 15.71 2.67 14.58
C ILE A 52 14.36 3.08 15.17
N ILE A 53 14.39 4.08 16.04
CA ILE A 53 13.18 4.73 16.50
C ILE A 53 12.61 5.37 15.23
N GLU A 54 11.90 4.58 14.42
CA GLU A 54 11.08 5.12 13.35
C GLU A 54 10.13 6.06 14.07
N SER A 55 10.19 7.33 13.69
CA SER A 55 9.23 8.31 14.18
C SER A 55 7.85 7.72 13.93
N LYS A 56 7.10 7.46 15.00
CA LYS A 56 5.80 6.79 14.93
C LYS A 56 4.90 7.59 13.98
N ARG A 57 4.76 7.12 12.74
CA ARG A 57 3.87 7.73 11.74
C ARG A 57 2.49 7.09 11.87
N SER A 58 1.44 7.86 11.67
CA SER A 58 0.08 7.32 11.66
C SER A 58 -0.76 7.99 10.58
N PHE A 59 -1.63 7.21 9.94
CA PHE A 59 -2.46 7.67 8.84
C PHE A 59 -3.80 6.96 8.95
N ASN A 60 -4.87 7.72 9.19
CA ASN A 60 -6.21 7.17 9.41
C ASN A 60 -7.24 7.97 8.61
N VAL A 61 -7.99 7.27 7.77
CA VAL A 61 -9.10 7.85 6.99
C VAL A 61 -10.41 7.38 7.60
N PHE A 62 -11.29 8.33 7.93
CA PHE A 62 -12.61 8.04 8.48
C PHE A 62 -13.66 9.06 8.01
N PRO A 63 -14.94 8.66 7.88
CA PRO A 63 -15.40 7.27 7.96
C PRO A 63 -14.91 6.46 6.74
N ASN A 64 -14.80 5.15 6.93
CA ASN A 64 -14.54 4.19 5.86
C ASN A 64 -15.29 2.90 6.20
N PRO A 65 -16.41 2.57 5.52
CA PRO A 65 -16.91 3.19 4.28
C PRO A 65 -17.44 4.64 4.43
N ASN A 66 -17.50 5.39 3.33
CA ASN A 66 -18.06 6.75 3.27
C ASN A 66 -18.87 7.02 1.99
N ASN A 67 -19.47 8.21 1.88
CA ASN A 67 -20.28 8.64 0.72
C ASN A 67 -19.53 9.58 -0.26
N GLY A 68 -18.20 9.63 -0.16
CA GLY A 68 -17.33 10.56 -0.88
C GLY A 68 -16.77 11.68 -0.01
N ASN A 69 -17.34 11.94 1.16
CA ASN A 69 -16.77 12.88 2.14
C ASN A 69 -16.07 12.10 3.26
N MET A 70 -14.80 12.40 3.49
CA MET A 70 -14.00 11.76 4.53
C MET A 70 -12.93 12.70 5.08
N THR A 71 -12.40 12.38 6.24
CA THR A 71 -11.30 13.08 6.88
C THR A 71 -10.13 12.13 7.00
N MET A 72 -8.94 12.61 6.66
CA MET A 72 -7.70 11.90 6.91
C MET A 72 -6.93 12.60 8.02
N ASN A 73 -6.75 11.92 9.16
CA ASN A 73 -5.81 12.32 10.19
C ASN A 73 -4.45 11.70 9.91
N TYR A 74 -3.39 12.49 10.09
CA TYR A 74 -2.03 12.04 9.85
C TYR A 74 -1.04 12.59 10.89
N ASP A 75 0.00 11.80 11.12
CA ASP A 75 1.22 12.14 11.84
C ASP A 75 2.40 11.66 10.98
N LEU A 76 3.13 12.62 10.40
CA LEU A 76 4.32 12.41 9.57
C LEU A 76 5.59 12.18 10.42
N GLY A 77 5.49 12.29 11.74
CA GLY A 77 6.61 12.24 12.65
C GLY A 77 7.44 13.52 12.58
N LYS A 78 8.63 13.43 11.97
CA LYS A 78 9.56 14.58 11.82
C LYS A 78 9.56 15.18 10.42
N ASP A 79 8.88 14.54 9.47
CA ASP A 79 8.87 14.96 8.07
C ASP A 79 7.77 16.01 7.84
N SER A 80 8.00 16.96 6.94
CA SER A 80 7.04 18.04 6.63
C SER A 80 6.61 18.11 5.17
N ASP A 81 7.25 17.34 4.28
CA ASP A 81 6.88 17.27 2.86
C ASP A 81 6.27 15.90 2.56
N ALA A 82 4.94 15.85 2.56
CA ALA A 82 4.19 14.65 2.28
C ALA A 82 2.97 14.91 1.41
N ASN A 83 2.63 13.92 0.59
CA ASN A 83 1.48 13.95 -0.29
C ASN A 83 0.68 12.65 -0.18
N MET A 84 -0.63 12.76 -0.08
CA MET A 84 -1.55 11.65 -0.30
C MET A 84 -1.97 11.66 -1.77
N ILE A 85 -1.80 10.53 -2.45
CA ILE A 85 -2.19 10.38 -3.85
C ILE A 85 -3.29 9.34 -3.95
N LEU A 86 -4.42 9.70 -4.56
CA LEU A 86 -5.62 8.88 -4.68
C LEU A 86 -5.76 8.32 -6.10
N TYR A 87 -6.06 7.03 -6.20
CA TYR A 87 -6.19 6.27 -7.45
C TYR A 87 -7.47 5.43 -7.46
N ASP A 88 -7.97 5.16 -8.68
CA ASP A 88 -8.96 4.10 -8.88
C ASP A 88 -8.33 2.71 -8.96
N VAL A 89 -9.16 1.67 -9.06
CA VAL A 89 -8.71 0.28 -9.17
C VAL A 89 -7.90 -0.03 -10.43
N THR A 90 -7.98 0.82 -11.45
CA THR A 90 -7.20 0.67 -12.70
C THR A 90 -5.84 1.36 -12.62
N GLY A 91 -5.55 2.07 -11.53
CA GLY A 91 -4.34 2.85 -11.35
C GLY A 91 -4.42 4.26 -11.96
N LYS A 92 -5.61 4.72 -12.36
CA LYS A 92 -5.80 6.09 -12.84
C LYS A 92 -5.73 7.04 -11.65
N LEU A 93 -4.89 8.07 -11.78
CA LEU A 93 -4.79 9.15 -10.82
C LEU A 93 -6.12 9.92 -10.75
N ILE A 94 -6.68 10.02 -9.54
CA ILE A 94 -7.89 10.80 -9.26
C ILE A 94 -7.50 12.18 -8.73
N ASN A 95 -6.72 12.21 -7.64
CA ASN A 95 -6.36 13.46 -6.98
C ASN A 95 -5.06 13.34 -6.18
N THR A 96 -4.49 14.48 -5.80
CA THR A 96 -3.32 14.59 -4.92
C THR A 96 -3.58 15.64 -3.85
N TYR A 97 -3.46 15.26 -2.58
CA TYR A 97 -3.61 16.15 -1.44
C TYR A 97 -2.26 16.35 -0.78
N ASN A 98 -1.86 17.59 -0.62
CA ASN A 98 -0.65 17.91 0.12
C ASN A 98 -0.94 17.89 1.63
N LEU A 99 -0.11 17.15 2.38
CA LEU A 99 -0.23 17.03 3.83
C LEU A 99 0.65 18.11 4.46
N GLN A 100 0.01 19.18 4.91
CA GLN A 100 0.67 20.33 5.53
C GLN A 100 0.97 20.04 7.00
N ASN A 101 2.10 20.52 7.51
CA ASN A 101 2.57 20.29 8.88
C ASN A 101 2.90 18.82 9.20
N THR A 102 3.61 18.59 10.29
CA THR A 102 3.96 17.23 10.75
C THR A 102 2.75 16.44 11.25
N ILE A 103 1.78 17.10 11.88
CA ILE A 103 0.56 16.46 12.40
C ILE A 103 -0.64 17.31 11.99
N GLY A 104 -1.67 16.66 11.48
CA GLY A 104 -2.85 17.39 11.03
C GLY A 104 -4.00 16.50 10.58
N ALA A 105 -5.00 17.17 10.02
CA ALA A 105 -6.14 16.55 9.38
C ALA A 105 -6.45 17.28 8.08
N ILE A 106 -6.79 16.53 7.03
CA ILE A 106 -7.34 17.09 5.79
C ILE A 106 -8.76 16.58 5.58
N GLU A 107 -9.61 17.46 5.08
CA GLU A 107 -10.94 17.08 4.57
C GLU A 107 -10.82 16.73 3.09
N ILE A 108 -11.38 15.59 2.73
CA ILE A 108 -11.40 15.07 1.38
C ILE A 108 -12.85 15.03 0.92
N ASN A 109 -13.15 15.82 -0.12
CA ASN A 109 -14.47 15.86 -0.75
C ASN A 109 -14.37 15.30 -2.17
N GLU A 110 -14.79 14.05 -2.30
CA GLU A 110 -14.85 13.29 -3.53
C GLU A 110 -16.28 12.76 -3.76
N ALA A 111 -17.28 13.58 -3.45
CA ALA A 111 -18.70 13.26 -3.57
C ALA A 111 -19.14 12.88 -5.01
N GLN A 112 -18.30 13.14 -6.02
CA GLN A 112 -18.55 12.75 -7.42
C GLN A 112 -18.08 11.33 -7.75
N LEU A 113 -17.27 10.69 -6.92
CA LEU A 113 -16.82 9.32 -7.15
C LEU A 113 -17.97 8.32 -7.06
N HIS A 114 -17.94 7.28 -7.88
CA HIS A 114 -18.94 6.21 -7.87
C HIS A 114 -18.70 5.23 -6.72
N ASN A 115 -19.74 4.45 -6.38
CA ASN A 115 -19.60 3.36 -5.41
C ASN A 115 -18.52 2.38 -5.85
N GLY A 116 -17.60 2.04 -4.95
CA GLY A 116 -16.45 1.23 -5.30
C GLY A 116 -15.30 1.31 -4.30
N ILE A 117 -14.20 0.66 -4.67
CA ILE A 117 -12.95 0.65 -3.91
C ILE A 117 -11.97 1.59 -4.61
N TYR A 118 -11.24 2.37 -3.82
CA TYR A 118 -10.19 3.27 -4.26
C TYR A 118 -8.94 3.02 -3.42
N PHE A 119 -7.78 3.37 -3.95
CA PHE A 119 -6.50 3.20 -3.26
C PHE A 119 -5.83 4.54 -3.09
N TYR A 120 -5.14 4.72 -1.96
CA TYR A 120 -4.27 5.87 -1.80
C TYR A 120 -2.89 5.46 -1.33
N TYR A 121 -1.90 6.28 -1.69
CA TYR A 121 -0.52 6.17 -1.24
C TYR A 121 -0.10 7.44 -0.52
N ILE A 122 0.70 7.30 0.52
CA ILE A 122 1.38 8.42 1.16
C ILE A 122 2.82 8.43 0.69
N LEU A 123 3.22 9.53 0.07
CA LEU A 123 4.60 9.82 -0.29
C LEU A 123 5.18 10.80 0.72
N ILE A 124 6.35 10.51 1.27
CA ILE A 124 7.17 11.45 2.05
C ILE A 124 8.50 11.59 1.31
N ASN A 125 8.90 12.83 1.00
CA ASN A 125 10.11 13.09 0.21
C ASN A 125 10.19 12.26 -1.10
N GLY A 126 9.05 12.02 -1.74
CA GLY A 126 8.92 11.22 -2.96
C GLY A 126 8.93 9.69 -2.77
N VAL A 127 9.12 9.18 -1.54
CA VAL A 127 9.13 7.75 -1.23
C VAL A 127 7.78 7.32 -0.66
N ARG A 128 7.23 6.21 -1.15
CA ARG A 128 5.98 5.64 -0.64
C ARG A 128 6.20 5.03 0.75
N VAL A 129 5.53 5.57 1.76
CA VAL A 129 5.63 5.12 3.17
C VAL A 129 4.37 4.41 3.68
N ASN A 130 3.21 4.64 3.06
CA ASN A 130 1.97 3.98 3.44
C ASN A 130 1.06 3.82 2.21
N SER A 131 0.17 2.84 2.27
CA SER A 131 -0.89 2.60 1.29
C SER A 131 -2.09 1.97 1.96
N ASN A 132 -3.30 2.42 1.62
CA ASN A 132 -4.52 1.79 2.10
C ASN A 132 -5.67 1.99 1.09
N LYS A 133 -6.83 1.40 1.39
CA LYS A 133 -8.04 1.48 0.57
C LYS A 133 -9.12 2.35 1.19
N ILE A 134 -9.94 2.94 0.34
CA ILE A 134 -11.14 3.70 0.68
C ILE A 134 -12.32 3.02 0.00
N VAL A 135 -13.42 2.84 0.74
CA VAL A 135 -14.65 2.24 0.24
C VAL A 135 -15.73 3.31 0.20
N ILE A 136 -16.25 3.59 -1.01
CA ILE A 136 -17.34 4.54 -1.21
C ILE A 136 -18.65 3.78 -1.41
N ILE A 137 -19.65 4.10 -0.59
CA ILE A 137 -21.02 3.57 -0.63
C ILE A 137 -21.98 4.74 -0.39
N LYS A 138 -22.78 5.05 -1.43
CA LYS A 138 -23.89 6.01 -1.39
C LYS A 138 -25.23 5.31 -1.34
#